data_AF-A0A2L0CFP3-F1
#
_entry.id   AF-A0A2L0CFP3-F1
#
_cell.length_a   1.000
_cell.length_b   1.000
_cell.length_c   1.000
_cell.angle_alpha   90.00
_cell.angle_beta   90.00
_cell.angle_gamma   90.00
#
_symmetry.space_group_name_H-M   'P 1'
#
loop_
_entity.id
_entity.type
_entity.pdbx_description
1 polymer ?
#
loop_
_entity_poly.entity_id
_entity_poly.type
_entity_poly.pdbx_seq_one_letter_code
_entity_poly.pdbx_strand_id
1 'polypeptide(L)'
;RLLKLSNDPSPGYNIEQMAKKGKKFLELPYCVKGMDVSFSGILTYMEERIETLFKDGYTPEDLCFALQETIFAMLVETTERALAHCNSEEVLIVGGVGCNERLQEMMGQMCKERDAKLF
;
A
#
# COMPACT_ATOMS: atom_id res chain seq x y z
N ARG A 1 10.93 3.70 -12.27
CA ARG A 1 11.12 2.65 -13.31
C ARG A 1 9.82 1.85 -13.36
N LEU A 2 9.23 1.63 -14.55
CA LEU A 2 7.78 1.58 -14.90
C LEU A 2 7.20 2.96 -15.24
N LEU A 3 6.71 3.71 -14.25
CA LEU A 3 6.07 5.02 -14.48
C LEU A 3 7.04 6.21 -14.65
N LYS A 4 8.36 5.94 -14.65
CA LYS A 4 9.44 6.96 -14.75
C LYS A 4 9.33 8.13 -13.75
N LEU A 5 8.73 7.88 -12.58
CA LEU A 5 8.63 8.87 -11.51
C LEU A 5 9.99 9.17 -10.86
N SER A 6 10.16 10.42 -10.43
CA SER A 6 11.32 10.85 -9.66
C SER A 6 11.32 10.22 -8.27
N ASN A 7 12.50 9.96 -7.73
CA ASN A 7 12.70 9.54 -6.34
C ASN A 7 13.05 10.72 -5.41
N ASP A 8 13.08 11.95 -5.93
CA ASP A 8 13.30 13.17 -5.15
C ASP A 8 11.96 13.71 -4.61
N PRO A 9 11.85 14.16 -3.34
CA PRO A 9 12.90 14.25 -2.31
C PRO A 9 13.15 12.92 -1.56
N SER A 10 12.24 11.94 -1.67
CA SER A 10 12.44 10.60 -1.11
C SER A 10 11.74 9.52 -1.94
N PRO A 11 12.24 8.27 -1.93
CA PRO A 11 11.59 7.15 -2.62
C PRO A 11 10.17 6.93 -2.10
N GLY A 12 9.20 6.85 -2.99
CA GLY A 12 7.79 6.64 -2.65
C GLY A 12 6.98 7.92 -2.45
N TYR A 13 7.60 9.08 -2.18
CA TYR A 13 6.87 10.35 -2.01
C TYR A 13 6.04 10.71 -3.23
N ASN A 14 6.63 10.66 -4.43
CA ASN A 14 5.89 10.99 -5.65
C ASN A 14 4.80 9.97 -5.99
N ILE A 15 4.95 8.71 -5.54
CA ILE A 15 3.89 7.69 -5.70
C ILE A 15 2.68 8.11 -4.88
N GLU A 16 2.89 8.57 -3.64
CA GLU A 16 1.83 9.08 -2.79
C GLU A 16 1.15 10.32 -3.37
N GLN A 17 1.92 11.28 -3.88
CA GLN A 17 1.35 12.49 -4.48
C GLN A 17 0.50 12.17 -5.73
N MET A 18 0.85 11.11 -6.46
CA MET A 18 0.07 10.65 -7.60
C MET A 18 -1.15 9.83 -7.18
N ALA A 19 -1.00 8.95 -6.19
CA ALA A 19 -2.10 8.17 -5.64
C ALA A 19 -3.26 9.06 -5.15
N LYS A 20 -2.95 10.21 -4.53
CA LYS A 20 -3.94 11.23 -4.12
C LYS A 20 -4.79 11.78 -5.27
N LYS A 21 -4.34 11.65 -6.52
CA LYS A 21 -5.04 12.12 -7.73
C LYS A 21 -5.77 11.01 -8.47
N GLY A 22 -5.52 9.75 -8.12
CA GLY A 22 -6.17 8.59 -8.71
C GLY A 22 -7.67 8.60 -8.43
N LYS A 23 -8.46 8.10 -9.38
CA LYS A 23 -9.93 8.06 -9.31
C LYS A 23 -10.48 6.67 -9.56
N LYS A 24 -9.78 5.87 -10.37
CA LYS A 24 -10.21 4.54 -10.77
C LYS A 24 -9.38 3.51 -10.02
N PHE A 25 -10.04 2.68 -9.21
CA PHE A 25 -9.38 1.56 -8.56
C PHE A 25 -9.15 0.42 -9.55
N LEU A 26 -7.93 -0.12 -9.56
CA LEU A 26 -7.57 -1.32 -10.30
C LEU A 26 -7.37 -2.45 -9.29
N GLU A 27 -8.01 -3.59 -9.51
CA GLU A 27 -7.80 -4.77 -8.69
C GLU A 27 -6.42 -5.38 -9.00
N LEU A 28 -5.58 -5.47 -7.97
CA LEU A 28 -4.22 -6.02 -8.05
C LEU A 28 -4.14 -7.35 -7.28
N PRO A 29 -3.19 -8.23 -7.62
CA PRO A 29 -3.00 -9.49 -6.89
C PRO A 29 -2.79 -9.25 -5.38
N TYR A 30 -3.67 -9.81 -4.57
CA TYR A 30 -3.62 -9.68 -3.11
C TYR A 30 -2.93 -10.90 -2.48
N CYS A 31 -1.62 -10.79 -2.23
CA CYS A 31 -0.76 -11.93 -1.90
C CYS A 31 -0.39 -11.98 -0.42
N VAL A 32 -1.34 -12.37 0.43
CA VAL A 32 -1.12 -12.60 1.88
C VAL A 32 -1.17 -14.09 2.20
N LYS A 33 -0.20 -14.58 2.96
CA LYS A 33 -0.12 -15.98 3.42
C LYS A 33 0.09 -16.01 4.93
N GLY A 34 -1.00 -16.12 5.69
CA GLY A 34 -0.94 -16.02 7.15
C GLY A 34 -0.56 -14.61 7.59
N MET A 35 0.65 -14.45 8.11
CA MET A 35 1.22 -13.15 8.50
C MET A 35 2.28 -12.64 7.51
N ASP A 36 2.56 -13.40 6.44
CA ASP A 36 3.54 -13.03 5.42
C ASP A 36 2.88 -12.35 4.22
N VAL A 37 3.60 -11.37 3.65
CA VAL A 37 3.21 -10.63 2.45
C VAL A 37 4.19 -10.90 1.30
N SER A 38 3.70 -10.94 0.06
CA SER A 38 4.55 -11.07 -1.13
C SER A 38 4.26 -9.96 -2.14
N PHE A 39 5.25 -9.10 -2.40
CA PHE A 39 5.12 -7.97 -3.32
C PHE A 39 5.62 -8.26 -4.74
N SER A 40 6.42 -9.32 -4.92
CA SER A 40 7.01 -9.66 -6.23
C SER A 40 5.93 -9.95 -7.28
N GLY A 41 4.86 -10.66 -6.90
CA GLY A 41 3.75 -10.96 -7.80
C GLY A 41 3.02 -9.71 -8.30
N ILE A 42 2.86 -8.70 -7.44
CA ILE A 42 2.26 -7.42 -7.82
C ILE A 42 3.16 -6.68 -8.81
N LEU A 43 4.47 -6.62 -8.53
CA LEU A 43 5.43 -5.96 -9.43
C LEU A 43 5.42 -6.60 -10.82
N THR A 44 5.55 -7.93 -10.89
CA THR A 44 5.52 -8.65 -12.18
C THR A 44 4.21 -8.44 -12.91
N TYR A 45 3.07 -8.51 -12.21
CA TYR A 45 1.76 -8.23 -12.81
C TYR A 45 1.69 -6.83 -13.42
N MET A 46 2.20 -5.81 -12.72
CA MET A 46 2.25 -4.46 -13.23
C MET A 46 3.20 -4.33 -14.43
N GLU A 47 4.39 -4.94 -14.37
CA GLU A 47 5.36 -4.90 -15.47
C GLU A 47 4.79 -5.49 -16.77
N GLU A 48 4.09 -6.62 -16.67
CA GLU A 48 3.51 -7.31 -17.83
C GLU A 48 2.28 -6.60 -18.40
N ARG A 49 1.49 -5.90 -17.57
CA ARG A 49 0.18 -5.35 -17.97
C ARG A 49 0.12 -3.84 -18.09
N ILE A 50 1.19 -3.11 -17.77
CA ILE A 50 1.17 -1.64 -17.77
C ILE A 50 0.72 -1.04 -19.11
N GLU A 51 1.16 -1.61 -20.24
CA GLU A 51 0.79 -1.13 -21.57
C GLU A 51 -0.68 -1.37 -21.90
N THR A 52 -1.24 -2.52 -21.50
CA THR A 52 -2.66 -2.82 -21.69
C THR A 52 -3.53 -1.97 -20.77
N LEU A 53 -3.11 -1.78 -19.52
CA LEU A 53 -3.83 -0.93 -18.56
C LEU A 53 -3.93 0.53 -19.05
N PHE A 54 -2.87 1.06 -19.68
CA PHE A 54 -2.94 2.39 -20.31
C PHE A 54 -3.91 2.43 -21.48
N LYS A 55 -3.99 1.37 -22.31
CA LYS A 55 -4.98 1.27 -23.39
C LYS A 55 -6.41 1.16 -22.84
N ASP A 56 -6.58 0.54 -21.68
CA ASP A 56 -7.86 0.42 -20.96
C ASP A 56 -8.25 1.70 -20.21
N GLY A 57 -7.48 2.77 -20.39
CA GLY A 57 -7.77 4.11 -19.89
C GLY A 57 -7.39 4.36 -18.44
N TYR A 58 -6.57 3.50 -17.82
CA TYR A 58 -6.00 3.80 -16.51
C TYR A 58 -4.89 4.84 -16.64
N THR A 59 -4.81 5.77 -15.69
CA THR A 59 -3.72 6.74 -15.64
C THR A 59 -2.61 6.29 -14.69
N PRO A 60 -1.39 6.84 -14.77
CA PRO A 60 -0.36 6.62 -13.77
C PRO A 60 -0.83 6.88 -12.33
N GLU A 61 -1.68 7.89 -12.12
CA GLU A 61 -2.28 8.23 -10.82
C GLU A 61 -3.20 7.10 -10.32
N ASP A 62 -4.06 6.56 -11.19
CA ASP A 62 -4.92 5.41 -10.86
C ASP A 62 -4.10 4.18 -10.47
N LEU A 63 -3.00 3.93 -11.18
CA LEU A 63 -2.10 2.81 -10.88
C LEU A 63 -1.38 3.00 -9.53
N CYS A 64 -0.91 4.21 -9.23
CA CYS A 64 -0.32 4.53 -7.92
C CYS A 64 -1.35 4.39 -6.79
N PHE A 65 -2.58 4.83 -7.03
CA PHE A 65 -3.69 4.70 -6.08
C PHE A 65 -3.99 3.22 -5.78
N ALA A 66 -4.25 2.42 -6.82
CA ALA A 66 -4.51 1.00 -6.68
C ALA A 66 -3.37 0.26 -5.95
N LEU A 67 -2.12 0.59 -6.29
CA LEU A 67 -0.94 -0.02 -5.68
C LEU A 67 -0.84 0.29 -4.19
N GLN A 68 -1.01 1.56 -3.80
CA GLN A 68 -0.96 1.96 -2.40
C GLN A 68 -2.06 1.31 -1.59
N GLU A 69 -3.31 1.38 -2.04
CA GLU A 69 -4.44 0.77 -1.33
C GLU A 69 -4.24 -0.75 -1.16
N THR A 70 -3.83 -1.45 -2.22
CA THR A 70 -3.62 -2.90 -2.16
C THR A 70 -2.50 -3.27 -1.19
N ILE A 71 -1.32 -2.65 -1.32
CA ILE A 71 -0.16 -2.98 -0.47
C ILE A 71 -0.42 -2.61 0.99
N PHE A 72 -1.00 -1.44 1.25
CA PHE A 72 -1.24 -1.02 2.63
C PHE A 72 -2.36 -1.82 3.27
N ALA A 73 -3.39 -2.24 2.54
CA ALA A 73 -4.36 -3.21 3.04
C ALA A 73 -3.70 -4.53 3.45
N MET A 74 -2.79 -5.06 2.61
CA MET A 74 -2.04 -6.28 2.95
C MET A 74 -1.20 -6.11 4.23
N LEU A 75 -0.53 -4.96 4.38
CA LEU A 75 0.24 -4.66 5.58
C LEU A 75 -0.66 -4.55 6.82
N VAL A 76 -1.75 -3.78 6.74
CA VAL A 76 -2.69 -3.61 7.85
C VAL A 76 -3.32 -4.94 8.25
N GLU A 77 -3.74 -5.78 7.30
CA GLU A 77 -4.28 -7.12 7.57
C GLU A 77 -3.28 -8.00 8.33
N THR A 78 -2.02 -8.03 7.89
CA THR A 78 -1.00 -8.85 8.56
C THR A 78 -0.62 -8.29 9.93
N THR A 79 -0.57 -6.96 10.07
CA THR A 79 -0.34 -6.29 11.36
C THR A 79 -1.50 -6.54 12.33
N GLU A 80 -2.75 -6.49 11.88
CA GLU A 80 -3.92 -6.78 12.70
C GLU A 80 -3.90 -8.24 13.19
N ARG A 81 -3.57 -9.20 12.31
CA ARG A 81 -3.39 -10.61 12.70
C ARG A 81 -2.31 -10.78 13.74
N ALA A 82 -1.17 -10.10 13.58
CA ALA A 82 -0.06 -10.16 14.53
C ALA A 82 -0.44 -9.51 15.88
N LEU A 83 -1.12 -8.35 15.85
CA LEU A 83 -1.61 -7.66 17.04
C LEU A 83 -2.50 -8.59 17.89
N ALA A 84 -3.46 -9.24 17.25
CA ALA A 84 -4.35 -10.20 17.90
C ALA A 84 -3.61 -11.46 18.39
N HIS A 85 -2.63 -11.97 17.64
CA HIS A 85 -1.88 -13.16 18.03
C HIS A 85 -0.95 -12.92 19.23
N CYS A 86 -0.41 -11.71 19.34
CA CYS A 86 0.49 -11.32 20.42
C CYS A 86 -0.25 -10.80 21.67
N ASN A 87 -1.58 -10.66 21.64
CA ASN A 87 -2.36 -9.95 22.64
C ASN A 87 -1.78 -8.56 22.98
N SER A 88 -1.32 -7.83 21.96
CA SER A 88 -0.80 -6.46 22.11
C SER A 88 -1.90 -5.44 21.88
N GLU A 89 -1.78 -4.28 22.50
CA GLU A 89 -2.69 -3.14 22.37
C GLU A 89 -1.99 -1.94 21.71
N GLU A 90 -0.78 -2.13 21.19
CA GLU A 90 0.05 -1.08 20.62
C GLU A 90 0.68 -1.53 19.30
N VAL A 91 0.68 -0.61 18.32
CA VAL A 91 1.35 -0.73 17.02
C VAL A 91 2.28 0.46 16.85
N LEU A 92 3.52 0.20 16.43
CA LEU A 92 4.52 1.23 16.13
C LEU A 92 4.93 1.12 14.66
N ILE A 93 4.77 2.19 13.88
CA ILE A 93 5.25 2.23 12.49
C ILE A 93 6.66 2.81 12.46
N VAL A 94 7.61 2.03 11.91
CA VAL A 94 9.00 2.46 11.71
C VAL A 94 9.44 2.32 10.26
N GLY A 95 10.56 2.97 9.92
CA GLY A 95 11.17 2.89 8.59
C GLY A 95 10.70 3.97 7.62
N GLY A 96 11.38 4.08 6.48
CA GLY A 96 11.16 5.19 5.53
C GLY A 96 9.76 5.24 4.93
N VAL A 97 9.09 4.10 4.76
CA VAL A 97 7.70 4.04 4.25
C VAL A 97 6.70 4.48 5.31
N GLY A 98 7.10 4.48 6.59
CA GLY A 98 6.25 4.90 7.70
C GLY A 98 5.85 6.37 7.67
N CYS A 99 6.52 7.21 6.87
CA CYS A 99 6.11 8.60 6.67
C CYS A 99 4.93 8.78 5.71
N ASN A 100 4.48 7.71 5.04
CA ASN A 100 3.35 7.77 4.13
C ASN A 100 2.04 7.98 4.92
N GLU A 101 1.35 9.08 4.63
CA GLU A 101 0.16 9.49 5.38
C GLU A 101 -0.99 8.49 5.21
N ARG A 102 -1.10 7.88 4.04
CA ARG A 102 -2.16 6.90 3.75
C ARG A 102 -1.97 5.61 4.54
N LEU A 103 -0.75 5.10 4.66
CA LEU A 103 -0.44 3.95 5.52
C LEU A 103 -0.76 4.26 6.98
N GLN A 104 -0.35 5.43 7.48
CA GLN A 104 -0.66 5.87 8.85
C GLN A 104 -2.17 5.95 9.09
N GLU A 105 -2.93 6.48 8.14
CA GLU A 105 -4.38 6.57 8.21
C GLU A 105 -5.03 5.19 8.32
N MET A 106 -4.69 4.26 7.42
CA MET A 106 -5.27 2.91 7.40
C MET A 106 -4.91 2.12 8.66
N MET A 107 -3.65 2.21 9.11
CA MET A 107 -3.22 1.56 10.35
C MET A 107 -3.91 2.17 11.57
N GLY A 108 -4.12 3.48 11.57
CA GLY A 108 -4.78 4.20 12.67
C GLY A 108 -6.25 3.84 12.78
N GLN A 109 -6.94 3.66 11.65
CA GLN A 109 -8.32 3.14 11.62
C GLN A 109 -8.39 1.73 12.20
N MET A 110 -7.52 0.81 11.76
CA MET A 110 -7.48 -0.55 12.29
C MET A 110 -7.19 -0.57 13.81
N CYS A 111 -6.21 0.21 14.27
CA CYS A 111 -5.91 0.30 15.71
C CYS A 111 -7.11 0.80 16.50
N LYS A 112 -7.80 1.84 16.02
CA LYS A 112 -9.00 2.38 16.67
C LYS A 112 -10.14 1.36 16.75
N GLU A 113 -10.34 0.55 15.72
CA GLU A 113 -11.36 -0.52 15.71
C GLU A 113 -11.02 -1.68 16.66
N ARG A 114 -9.74 -1.84 17.02
CA ARG A 114 -9.22 -2.85 17.95
C ARG A 114 -8.99 -2.33 19.38
N ASP A 115 -9.39 -1.09 19.68
CA ASP A 115 -9.07 -0.39 20.94
C ASP A 115 -7.55 -0.33 21.24
N ALA A 116 -6.74 -0.32 20.18
CA ALA A 116 -5.27 -0.25 20.23
C ALA A 116 -4.74 1.16 19.92
N LYS A 117 -3.49 1.43 20.31
CA LYS A 117 -2.79 2.70 20.06
C LYS A 117 -1.79 2.57 18.92
N LEU A 118 -1.80 3.57 18.04
CA LEU A 118 -0.80 3.72 16.99
C LEU A 118 0.27 4.74 17.41
N PHE A 119 1.53 4.41 17.17
CA PHE A 119 2.70 5.27 17.37
C PHE A 119 3.53 5.41 16.09
#